data_AF-A0A0Q8MQ49-F1
#
_entry.id   AF-A0A0Q8MQ49-F1
#
_cell.length_a   1.000
_cell.length_b   1.000
_cell.length_c   1.000
_cell.angle_alpha   90.00
_cell.angle_beta   90.00
_cell.angle_gamma   90.00
#
_symmetry.space_group_name_H-M   'P 1'
#
loop_
_entity.id
_entity.type
_entity.pdbx_description
1 polymer ?
#
loop_
_entity_poly.entity_id
_entity_poly.type
_entity_poly.pdbx_seq_one_letter_code
_entity_poly.pdbx_strand_id
1 'polypeptide(L)'
;MDKTKKTVVVESRKREVSDVTAEAKDVKAEPYRTKVSPCALQTQADIETYYRNAETGSIAVVRQTQHHMLGYSVTEIDGTNPKKGRTYIKQFGAFYMKSGKNCFHPKGQRTLVVPTPEVLAWADKHPRGEFGYQTFTQEQYQALFRPK
;
A
#
# COMPACT_ATOMS: atom_id res chain seq x y z
N MET A 1 -20.27 64.43 23.72
CA MET A 1 -19.74 63.52 24.75
C MET A 1 -20.91 62.70 25.25
N ASP A 2 -21.05 61.46 24.78
CA ASP A 2 -22.01 60.53 25.38
C ASP A 2 -21.46 59.12 25.23
N LYS A 3 -21.09 58.53 26.37
CA LYS A 3 -20.42 57.23 26.47
C LYS A 3 -21.50 56.18 26.71
N THR A 4 -22.04 55.57 25.65
CA THR A 4 -22.97 54.44 25.79
C THR A 4 -22.17 53.15 26.06
N LYS A 5 -21.91 52.86 27.33
CA LYS A 5 -21.40 51.57 27.79
C LYS A 5 -22.49 50.51 27.62
N LYS A 6 -22.32 49.57 26.68
CA LYS A 6 -23.14 48.36 26.63
C LYS A 6 -22.58 47.34 27.64
N THR A 7 -23.36 47.12 28.69
CA THR A 7 -23.17 46.07 29.69
C THR A 7 -23.48 44.72 29.05
N VAL A 8 -22.49 43.85 28.91
CA VAL A 8 -22.68 42.44 28.53
C VAL A 8 -22.84 41.63 29.81
N VAL A 9 -24.06 41.14 30.04
CA VAL A 9 -24.36 40.16 31.08
C VAL A 9 -23.76 38.81 30.64
N VAL A 10 -22.70 38.37 31.31
CA VAL A 10 -22.15 37.02 31.15
C VAL A 10 -22.95 36.10 32.06
N GLU A 11 -23.90 35.37 31.48
CA GLU A 11 -24.69 34.35 32.17
C GLU A 11 -23.86 33.07 32.30
N SER A 12 -23.27 32.88 33.47
CA SER A 12 -22.46 31.71 33.84
C SER A 12 -23.34 30.46 33.96
N ARG A 13 -23.52 29.72 32.86
CA ARG A 13 -24.14 28.38 32.91
C ARG A 13 -23.14 27.34 33.39
N LYS A 14 -23.21 27.09 34.70
CA LYS A 14 -22.67 25.92 35.41
C LYS A 14 -23.25 24.66 34.74
N ARG A 15 -22.48 23.96 33.90
CA ARG A 15 -22.86 22.62 33.42
C ARG A 15 -22.46 21.60 34.48
N GLU A 16 -23.45 20.94 35.05
CA GLU A 16 -23.31 19.78 35.90
C GLU A 16 -22.51 18.70 35.17
N VAL A 17 -21.47 18.23 35.84
CA VAL A 17 -20.71 17.05 35.45
C VAL A 17 -21.54 15.86 35.93
N SER A 18 -22.37 15.30 35.06
CA SER A 18 -23.04 14.03 35.35
C SER A 18 -22.03 12.90 35.13
N ASP A 19 -21.66 12.25 36.23
CA ASP A 19 -20.98 10.97 36.29
C ASP A 19 -21.58 9.99 35.28
N VAL A 20 -20.88 9.74 34.17
CA VAL A 20 -21.16 8.59 33.31
C VAL A 20 -20.10 7.54 33.64
N THR A 21 -20.52 6.67 34.55
CA THR A 21 -19.84 5.48 35.01
C THR A 21 -19.25 4.71 33.82
N ALA A 22 -17.97 4.36 33.96
CA ALA A 22 -17.25 3.52 33.04
C ALA A 22 -17.90 2.13 32.96
N GLU A 23 -18.67 1.88 31.90
CA GLU A 23 -18.89 0.52 31.39
C GLU A 23 -18.00 0.33 30.17
N ALA A 24 -16.76 -0.07 30.43
CA ALA A 24 -15.92 -0.69 29.41
C ALA A 24 -16.55 -2.03 29.03
N LYS A 25 -17.56 -1.99 28.16
CA LYS A 25 -18.04 -3.20 27.49
C LYS A 25 -16.91 -3.68 26.60
N ASP A 26 -16.53 -4.94 26.79
CA ASP A 26 -15.71 -5.75 25.90
C ASP A 26 -16.28 -5.70 24.47
N VAL A 27 -16.01 -4.61 23.76
CA VAL A 27 -16.09 -4.61 22.31
C VAL A 27 -14.84 -5.37 21.89
N LYS A 28 -15.00 -6.69 21.66
CA LYS A 28 -14.08 -7.39 20.77
C LYS A 28 -14.08 -6.57 19.48
N ALA A 29 -13.05 -5.75 19.30
CA ALA A 29 -12.84 -5.04 18.07
C ALA A 29 -12.90 -6.09 16.97
N GLU A 30 -13.89 -6.00 16.08
CA GLU A 30 -13.91 -6.87 14.92
C GLU A 30 -12.52 -6.77 14.28
N PRO A 31 -11.86 -7.90 13.99
CA PRO A 31 -10.52 -7.88 13.46
C PRO A 31 -10.57 -6.98 12.24
N TYR A 32 -9.80 -5.89 12.26
CA TYR A 32 -9.83 -4.92 11.16
C TYR A 32 -9.74 -5.72 9.86
N ARG A 33 -10.78 -5.63 9.03
CA ARG A 33 -10.85 -6.47 7.83
C ARG A 33 -9.87 -5.87 6.84
N THR A 34 -8.59 -6.18 6.99
CA THR A 34 -7.56 -5.63 6.12
C THR A 34 -7.89 -5.98 4.69
N LYS A 35 -7.90 -4.99 3.82
CA LYS A 35 -7.97 -5.29 2.38
C LYS A 35 -6.67 -5.98 1.99
N VAL A 36 -6.75 -6.95 1.09
CA VAL A 36 -5.56 -7.65 0.59
C VAL A 36 -5.15 -7.01 -0.72
N SER A 37 -3.84 -6.79 -0.90
CA SER A 37 -3.23 -6.31 -2.13
C SER A 37 -3.62 -7.19 -3.33
N PRO A 38 -4.00 -6.63 -4.49
CA PRO A 38 -4.38 -7.41 -5.68
C PRO A 38 -3.26 -8.34 -6.19
N CYS A 39 -2.00 -8.05 -5.84
CA CYS A 39 -0.86 -8.91 -6.20
C CYS A 39 -0.43 -9.89 -5.09
N ALA A 40 -1.19 -10.05 -3.99
CA ALA A 40 -0.73 -10.81 -2.81
C ALA A 40 -0.45 -12.29 -3.08
N LEU A 41 -1.15 -12.88 -4.05
CA LEU A 41 -0.97 -14.28 -4.45
C LEU A 41 0.10 -14.48 -5.53
N GLN A 42 0.62 -13.40 -6.12
CA GLN A 42 1.67 -13.50 -7.13
C GLN A 42 2.97 -14.01 -6.50
N THR A 43 3.55 -15.01 -7.12
CA THR A 43 4.81 -15.62 -6.69
C THR A 43 6.01 -14.99 -7.41
N GLN A 44 7.21 -15.25 -6.90
CA GLN A 44 8.44 -14.86 -7.61
C GLN A 44 8.54 -15.54 -8.97
N ALA A 45 8.02 -16.76 -9.11
CA ALA A 45 8.02 -17.50 -10.37
C ALA A 45 7.11 -16.83 -11.42
N ASP A 46 5.96 -16.27 -11.00
CA ASP A 46 5.07 -15.54 -11.91
C ASP A 46 5.73 -14.26 -12.42
N ILE A 47 6.36 -13.52 -11.51
CA ILE A 47 7.13 -12.31 -11.85
C ILE A 47 8.27 -12.66 -12.80
N GLU A 48 9.05 -13.69 -12.48
CA GLU A 48 10.15 -14.14 -13.32
C GLU A 48 9.69 -14.55 -14.71
N THR A 49 8.61 -15.35 -14.78
CA THR A 49 8.04 -15.81 -16.05
C THR A 49 7.58 -14.64 -16.90
N TYR A 50 6.88 -13.66 -16.30
CA TYR A 50 6.44 -12.48 -17.04
C TYR A 50 7.64 -11.66 -17.56
N TYR A 51 8.53 -11.22 -16.68
CA TYR A 51 9.60 -10.28 -17.06
C TYR A 51 10.74 -10.89 -17.87
N ARG A 52 10.87 -12.23 -17.91
CA ARG A 52 11.79 -12.90 -18.84
C ARG A 52 11.26 -12.95 -20.28
N ASN A 53 9.94 -12.99 -20.45
CA ASN A 53 9.29 -13.08 -21.74
C ASN A 53 8.82 -11.71 -22.27
N ALA A 54 8.73 -10.70 -21.40
CA ALA A 54 8.33 -9.36 -21.78
C ALA A 54 9.43 -8.63 -22.57
N GLU A 55 9.02 -7.93 -23.62
CA GLU A 55 9.90 -7.13 -24.49
C GLU A 55 9.90 -5.66 -24.07
N THR A 56 10.87 -4.89 -24.57
CA THR A 56 10.87 -3.43 -24.43
C THR A 56 9.56 -2.84 -24.96
N GLY A 57 8.98 -1.88 -24.24
CA GLY A 57 7.66 -1.30 -24.51
C GLY A 57 6.49 -2.07 -23.89
N SER A 58 6.71 -3.28 -23.37
CA SER A 58 5.66 -4.01 -22.63
C SER A 58 5.28 -3.29 -21.33
N ILE A 59 4.06 -3.51 -20.88
CA ILE A 59 3.56 -2.96 -19.61
C ILE A 59 4.39 -3.52 -18.45
N ALA A 60 4.80 -2.64 -17.55
CA ALA A 60 5.44 -2.98 -16.29
C ALA A 60 4.66 -2.34 -15.15
N VAL A 61 4.61 -3.02 -14.01
CA VAL A 61 3.99 -2.47 -12.80
C VAL A 61 4.95 -2.56 -11.64
N VAL A 62 5.18 -1.41 -11.01
CA VAL A 62 5.98 -1.29 -9.80
C VAL A 62 5.05 -1.09 -8.61
N ARG A 63 5.01 -2.07 -7.71
CA ARG A 63 4.37 -1.91 -6.41
C ARG A 63 5.25 -1.06 -5.49
N GLN A 64 4.62 -0.14 -4.78
CA GLN A 64 5.23 0.73 -3.79
C GLN A 64 4.51 0.58 -2.46
N THR A 65 5.27 0.41 -1.38
CA THR A 65 4.71 0.27 -0.03
C THR A 65 5.42 1.24 0.92
N GLN A 66 5.02 2.50 0.92
CA GLN A 66 5.64 3.56 1.72
C GLN A 66 4.62 4.12 2.72
N HIS A 67 5.02 4.35 3.98
CA HIS A 67 4.16 4.91 5.03
C HIS A 67 2.79 4.20 5.18
N HIS A 68 2.75 2.88 5.09
CA HIS A 68 1.51 2.07 5.12
C HIS A 68 0.55 2.29 3.94
N MET A 69 0.98 3.00 2.91
CA MET A 69 0.25 3.19 1.66
C MET A 69 0.70 2.15 0.64
N LEU A 70 -0.26 1.45 0.05
CA LEU A 70 -0.05 0.63 -1.14
C LEU A 70 -0.25 1.50 -2.37
N GLY A 71 0.68 1.45 -3.32
CA GLY A 71 0.54 2.10 -4.62
C GLY A 71 1.09 1.23 -5.73
N TYR A 72 0.58 1.44 -6.95
CA TYR A 72 1.10 0.82 -8.16
C TYR A 72 1.36 1.87 -9.22
N SER A 73 2.58 1.87 -9.75
CA SER A 73 2.92 2.67 -10.91
C SER A 73 2.90 1.78 -12.15
N VAL A 74 1.92 2.02 -13.02
CA VAL A 74 1.82 1.38 -14.34
C VAL A 74 2.67 2.17 -15.32
N THR A 75 3.60 1.50 -15.98
CA THR A 75 4.55 2.12 -16.91
C THR A 75 5.03 1.08 -17.92
N GLU A 76 6.18 1.31 -18.55
CA GLU A 76 6.74 0.49 -19.61
C GLU A 76 8.13 -0.04 -19.25
N ILE A 77 8.47 -1.17 -19.85
CA ILE A 77 9.85 -1.67 -19.89
C ILE A 77 10.64 -0.80 -20.86
N ASP A 78 11.70 -0.16 -20.37
CA ASP A 78 12.62 0.67 -21.14
C ASP A 78 13.74 -0.16 -21.80
N GLY A 79 14.05 -1.32 -21.23
CA GLY A 79 15.00 -2.26 -21.81
C GLY A 79 15.15 -3.54 -21.00
N THR A 80 15.83 -4.53 -21.58
CA THR A 80 16.11 -5.81 -20.91
C THR A 80 17.58 -6.20 -21.07
N ASN A 81 18.11 -6.90 -20.07
CA ASN A 81 19.44 -7.53 -20.13
C ASN A 81 19.33 -8.96 -19.59
N PRO A 82 18.95 -9.94 -20.45
CA PRO A 82 18.78 -11.33 -20.06
C PRO A 82 20.06 -11.96 -19.49
N LYS A 83 21.24 -11.59 -20.01
CA LYS A 83 22.54 -12.11 -19.54
C LYS A 83 22.79 -11.78 -18.06
N LYS A 84 22.32 -10.62 -17.58
CA LYS A 84 22.40 -10.22 -16.17
C LYS A 84 21.12 -10.51 -15.38
N GLY A 85 20.07 -11.05 -16.03
CA GLY A 85 18.76 -11.27 -15.43
C GLY A 85 18.07 -9.99 -14.96
N ARG A 86 18.23 -8.88 -15.71
CA ARG A 86 17.72 -7.56 -15.33
C ARG A 86 16.74 -7.02 -16.35
N THR A 87 15.69 -6.37 -15.86
CA THR A 87 14.80 -5.52 -16.66
C THR A 87 14.92 -4.07 -16.19
N TYR A 88 14.77 -3.13 -17.10
CA TYR A 88 14.85 -1.69 -16.85
C TYR A 88 13.46 -1.11 -17.04
N ILE A 89 12.93 -0.50 -15.98
CA ILE A 89 11.60 0.08 -15.97
C ILE A 89 11.72 1.59 -16.05
N LYS A 90 10.97 2.19 -16.95
CA LYS A 90 10.93 3.64 -17.16
C LYS A 90 10.67 4.35 -15.83
N GLN A 91 11.45 5.39 -15.52
CA GLN A 91 11.40 6.16 -14.26
C GLN A 91 11.78 5.40 -12.96
N PHE A 92 11.95 4.08 -12.98
CA PHE A 92 12.23 3.26 -11.79
C PHE A 92 13.58 2.53 -11.82
N GLY A 93 14.24 2.47 -12.98
CA GLY A 93 15.57 1.90 -13.13
C GLY A 93 15.55 0.37 -13.17
N ALA A 94 16.62 -0.26 -12.66
CA ALA A 94 16.87 -1.68 -12.85
C ALA A 94 16.25 -2.57 -11.77
N PHE A 95 15.68 -3.71 -12.19
CA PHE A 95 15.10 -4.74 -11.34
C PHE A 95 15.58 -6.14 -11.75
N TYR A 96 15.68 -7.05 -10.78
CA TYR A 96 15.98 -8.45 -11.04
C TYR A 96 14.74 -9.18 -11.55
N MET A 97 14.80 -9.75 -12.75
CA MET A 97 13.70 -10.53 -13.35
C MET A 97 13.29 -11.68 -12.42
N LYS A 98 14.26 -12.39 -11.82
CA LYS A 98 14.02 -13.55 -10.93
C LYS A 98 13.12 -13.27 -9.71
N SER A 99 13.14 -12.05 -9.19
CA SER A 99 12.48 -11.75 -7.90
C SER A 99 11.63 -10.50 -7.90
N GLY A 100 11.69 -9.71 -8.98
CA GLY A 100 11.08 -8.39 -9.03
C GLY A 100 11.71 -7.36 -8.10
N LYS A 101 12.81 -7.66 -7.40
CA LYS A 101 13.45 -6.71 -6.48
C LYS A 101 14.24 -5.66 -7.24
N ASN A 102 14.20 -4.42 -6.73
CA ASN A 102 15.02 -3.34 -7.25
C ASN A 102 16.52 -3.66 -7.06
N CYS A 103 17.34 -3.42 -8.08
CA CYS A 103 18.77 -3.74 -8.02
C CYS A 103 19.56 -2.86 -7.05
N PHE A 104 19.13 -1.61 -6.84
CA PHE A 104 19.80 -0.63 -5.97
C PHE A 104 19.27 -0.67 -4.53
N HIS A 105 17.99 -1.05 -4.38
CA HIS A 105 17.36 -1.20 -3.07
C HIS A 105 16.64 -2.56 -2.95
N PRO A 106 17.35 -3.68 -2.80
CA PRO A 106 16.74 -5.02 -2.79
C PRO A 106 15.83 -5.29 -1.58
N LYS A 107 16.03 -4.56 -0.48
CA LYS A 107 15.15 -4.53 0.71
C LYS A 107 14.19 -3.33 0.70
N GLY A 108 14.15 -2.61 -0.42
CA GLY A 108 13.37 -1.39 -0.54
C GLY A 108 11.88 -1.64 -0.67
N GLN A 109 11.13 -0.55 -0.66
CA GLN A 109 9.68 -0.53 -0.74
C GLN A 109 9.14 -0.68 -2.17
N ARG A 110 10.01 -0.92 -3.15
CA ARG A 110 9.67 -1.02 -4.57
C ARG A 110 9.95 -2.42 -5.10
N THR A 111 8.93 -3.06 -5.64
CA THR A 111 9.03 -4.41 -6.23
C THR A 111 8.19 -4.50 -7.49
N LEU A 112 8.66 -5.22 -8.49
CA LEU A 112 7.84 -5.58 -9.64
C LEU A 112 6.73 -6.52 -9.24
N VAL A 113 5.62 -6.39 -9.95
CA VAL A 113 4.49 -7.31 -9.93
C VAL A 113 4.08 -7.60 -11.37
N VAL A 114 3.36 -8.69 -11.59
CA VAL A 114 2.77 -9.02 -12.87
C VAL A 114 1.58 -8.07 -13.12
N PRO A 115 1.47 -7.45 -14.32
CA PRO A 115 0.37 -6.55 -14.68
C PRO A 115 -0.93 -7.33 -14.95
N THR A 116 -1.47 -7.99 -13.93
CA THR A 116 -2.75 -8.68 -14.03
C THR A 116 -3.90 -7.66 -14.15
N PRO A 117 -5.05 -8.04 -14.74
CA PRO A 117 -6.21 -7.14 -14.86
C PRO A 117 -6.63 -6.51 -13.52
N GLU A 118 -6.56 -7.27 -12.42
CA GLU A 118 -6.88 -6.78 -11.08
C GLU A 118 -5.92 -5.69 -10.61
N VAL A 119 -4.61 -5.86 -10.84
CA VAL A 119 -3.59 -4.87 -10.48
C VAL A 119 -3.76 -3.60 -11.31
N LEU A 120 -4.01 -3.74 -12.61
CA LEU A 120 -4.22 -2.60 -13.51
C LEU A 120 -5.50 -1.83 -13.14
N ALA A 121 -6.62 -2.53 -12.93
CA ALA A 121 -7.88 -1.91 -12.51
C ALA A 121 -7.76 -1.24 -11.13
N TRP A 122 -6.99 -1.82 -10.21
CA TRP A 122 -6.73 -1.19 -8.92
C TRP A 122 -5.91 0.08 -9.07
N ALA A 123 -4.85 0.06 -9.89
CA ALA A 123 -3.98 1.21 -10.12
C ALA A 123 -4.74 2.39 -10.75
N ASP A 124 -5.65 2.11 -11.68
CA ASP A 124 -6.52 3.11 -12.30
C ASP A 124 -7.46 3.77 -11.28
N LYS A 125 -8.05 2.98 -10.39
CA LYS A 125 -8.94 3.47 -9.33
C LYS A 125 -8.22 4.24 -8.22
N HIS A 126 -6.95 3.92 -7.97
CA HIS A 126 -6.17 4.48 -6.85
C HIS A 126 -4.81 5.04 -7.33
N PRO A 127 -4.81 6.09 -8.17
CA PRO A 127 -3.58 6.61 -8.78
C PRO A 127 -2.57 7.18 -7.77
N ARG A 128 -3.03 7.55 -6.57
CA ARG A 128 -2.19 8.03 -5.46
C ARG A 128 -1.90 6.97 -4.40
N GLY A 129 -2.36 5.73 -4.61
CA GLY A 129 -2.34 4.69 -3.59
C GLY A 129 -3.44 4.81 -2.54
N GLU A 130 -3.56 3.79 -1.69
CA GLU A 130 -4.56 3.70 -0.61
C GLU A 130 -3.94 3.04 0.63
N PHE A 131 -4.42 3.43 1.82
CA PHE A 131 -4.03 2.84 3.11
C PHE A 131 -4.88 1.61 3.44
N GLY A 132 -4.44 0.83 4.43
CA GLY A 132 -5.22 -0.30 4.96
C GLY A 132 -5.16 -1.58 4.13
N TYR A 133 -4.13 -1.70 3.27
CA TYR A 133 -3.86 -2.93 2.52
C TYR A 133 -2.71 -3.73 3.12
N GLN A 134 -2.91 -5.04 3.21
CA GLN A 134 -1.85 -6.00 3.48
C GLN A 134 -1.25 -6.53 2.19
N THR A 135 0.08 -6.72 2.18
CA THR A 135 0.80 -7.29 1.04
C THR A 135 0.78 -8.81 1.00
N PHE A 136 0.44 -9.45 2.11
CA PHE A 136 0.37 -10.91 2.26
C PHE A 136 -1.03 -11.31 2.70
N THR A 137 -1.48 -12.48 2.28
CA THR A 137 -2.70 -13.07 2.84
C THR A 137 -2.48 -13.50 4.28
N GLN A 138 -3.57 -13.66 5.05
CA GLN A 138 -3.49 -14.16 6.42
C GLN A 138 -2.80 -15.53 6.49
N GLU A 139 -3.08 -16.41 5.53
CA GLU A 139 -2.44 -17.73 5.43
C GLU A 139 -0.93 -17.63 5.18
N GLN A 140 -0.50 -16.76 4.25
CA GLN A 140 0.92 -16.50 4.01
C GLN A 140 1.60 -15.93 5.25
N TYR A 141 0.93 -15.02 5.97
CA TYR A 141 1.46 -14.45 7.21
C TYR A 141 1.62 -15.53 8.28
N GLN A 142 0.61 -16.38 8.49
CA GLN A 142 0.67 -17.48 9.45
C GLN A 142 1.77 -18.49 9.09
N ALA A 143 1.96 -18.80 7.81
CA ALA A 143 2.99 -19.71 7.35
C ALA A 143 4.42 -19.26 7.70
N LEU A 144 4.66 -17.94 7.85
CA LEU A 144 5.97 -17.42 8.27
C LEU A 144 6.36 -17.80 9.70
N PHE A 145 5.37 -18.05 10.57
CA PHE A 145 5.58 -18.32 11.99
C PHE A 145 5.31 -19.78 12.39
N ARG A 146 4.95 -20.64 11.45
CA ARG A 146 4.81 -22.08 11.73
C ARG A 146 6.21 -22.70 11.91
N PRO A 147 6.46 -23.45 13.01
CA PRO A 147 7.70 -24.21 13.15
C PRO A 147 7.80 -25.26 12.04
N LYS A 148 9.01 -25.41 11.47
CA LYS A 148 9.32 -26.37 10.41
C LYS A 148 9.41 -27.80 10.94
#